data_AF-A0A8C5LNL6-F1
#
_entry.id   AF-A0A8C5LNL6-F1
#
_cell.length_a   1.000
_cell.length_b   1.000
_cell.length_c   1.000
_cell.angle_alpha   90.00
_cell.angle_beta   90.00
_cell.angle_gamma   90.00
#
_symmetry.space_group_name_H-M   'P 1'
#
loop_
_entity.id
_entity.type
_entity.pdbx_description
1 polymer ?
#
loop_
_entity_poly.entity_id
_entity_poly.type
_entity_poly.pdbx_seq_one_letter_code
_entity_poly.pdbx_strand_id
1 'polypeptide(L)'
;MVRLSDTLSTALVRISSFLFVVAAGAILYAVYFLIKAYKNYKPFFHDFHILIPCGLVTSGAVLLVINGLLGFKISRKNSRCKQGIFMYFIVIVLCLEASGAALAYVYKNRLDYVLHPMENAFSRYNDSTADKTVNNIQKELECCGLRNYTDWESTDWFKNSGNYSVPESCCNVTFVSCSGNLTEAIKLYHEILAAVGDGVLMVRNPFRDFRILDSGVFA
;
A
#
# COMPACT_ATOMS: atom_id res chain seq x y z
N MET A 1 4.34 -16.87 -45.05
CA MET A 1 4.72 -17.22 -43.67
C MET A 1 5.64 -16.18 -43.02
N VAL A 2 6.80 -15.82 -43.60
CA VAL A 2 7.76 -14.87 -43.01
C VAL A 2 7.19 -13.47 -42.74
N ARG A 3 6.47 -12.86 -43.70
CA ARG A 3 5.85 -11.53 -43.51
C ARG A 3 4.79 -11.50 -42.39
N LEU A 4 4.04 -12.60 -42.21
CA LEU A 4 3.03 -12.72 -41.16
C LEU A 4 3.68 -12.79 -39.77
N SER A 5 4.81 -13.50 -39.65
CA SER A 5 5.61 -13.56 -38.44
C SER A 5 6.19 -12.19 -38.07
N ASP A 6 6.76 -11.46 -39.03
CA ASP A 6 7.36 -10.14 -38.77
C ASP A 6 6.30 -9.09 -38.36
N THR A 7 5.09 -9.14 -38.93
CA THR A 7 3.96 -8.29 -38.50
C THR A 7 3.46 -8.64 -37.10
N LEU A 8 3.41 -9.93 -36.76
CA LEU A 8 2.99 -10.40 -35.44
C LEU A 8 3.97 -9.95 -34.36
N SER A 9 5.27 -10.18 -34.55
CA SER A 9 6.31 -9.75 -33.59
C SER A 9 6.29 -8.23 -33.35
N THR A 10 6.09 -7.46 -34.41
CA THR A 10 6.04 -5.99 -34.32
C THR A 10 4.79 -5.51 -33.58
N ALA A 11 3.64 -6.16 -33.79
CA ALA A 11 2.40 -5.89 -33.06
C ALA A 11 2.53 -6.26 -31.57
N LEU A 12 3.11 -7.42 -31.25
CA LEU A 12 3.36 -7.85 -29.87
C LEU A 12 4.24 -6.84 -29.11
N VAL A 13 5.31 -6.34 -29.74
CA VAL A 13 6.17 -5.30 -29.14
C VAL A 13 5.39 -4.01 -28.87
N ARG A 14 4.49 -3.58 -29.77
CA ARG A 14 3.66 -2.37 -29.54
C ARG A 14 2.71 -2.56 -28.36
N ILE A 15 2.01 -3.69 -28.33
CA ILE A 15 1.04 -3.99 -27.28
C ILE A 15 1.76 -4.07 -25.93
N SER A 16 2.86 -4.83 -25.85
CA SER A 16 3.68 -4.93 -24.64
C SER A 16 4.23 -3.57 -24.19
N SER A 17 4.69 -2.73 -25.12
CA SER A 17 5.19 -1.38 -24.79
C SER A 17 4.09 -0.48 -24.21
N PHE A 18 2.88 -0.55 -24.76
CA PHE A 18 1.73 0.19 -24.23
C PHE A 18 1.37 -0.29 -22.82
N LEU A 19 1.32 -1.61 -22.60
CA LEU A 19 1.05 -2.21 -21.29
C LEU A 19 2.08 -1.78 -20.25
N PHE A 20 3.39 -1.75 -20.59
CA PHE A 20 4.43 -1.30 -19.66
C PHE A 20 4.28 0.17 -19.24
N VAL A 21 3.90 1.06 -20.15
CA VAL A 21 3.67 2.47 -19.81
C VAL A 21 2.48 2.62 -18.87
N VAL A 22 1.38 1.91 -19.14
CA VAL A 22 0.18 1.92 -18.28
C VAL A 22 0.51 1.36 -16.90
N ALA A 23 1.19 0.21 -16.84
CA ALA A 23 1.61 -0.42 -15.59
C ALA A 23 2.53 0.49 -14.77
N ALA A 24 3.54 1.10 -15.40
CA ALA A 24 4.45 2.01 -14.71
C ALA A 24 3.72 3.27 -14.19
N GLY A 25 2.77 3.82 -14.95
CA GLY A 25 1.92 4.92 -14.48
C GLY A 25 1.11 4.56 -13.24
N ALA A 26 0.50 3.37 -13.22
CA ALA A 26 -0.23 2.86 -12.07
C ALA A 26 0.68 2.65 -10.85
N ILE A 27 1.87 2.08 -11.04
CA ILE A 27 2.86 1.87 -9.98
C ILE A 27 3.33 3.21 -9.39
N LEU A 28 3.66 4.20 -10.23
CA LEU A 28 4.09 5.53 -9.76
C LEU A 28 2.97 6.24 -8.99
N TYR A 29 1.73 6.13 -9.45
CA TYR A 29 0.57 6.66 -8.74
C TYR A 29 0.38 6.01 -7.36
N ALA A 30 0.49 4.68 -7.30
CA ALA A 30 0.43 3.93 -6.04
C ALA A 30 1.55 4.33 -5.07
N VAL A 31 2.80 4.45 -5.55
CA VAL A 31 3.95 4.89 -4.74
C VAL A 31 3.76 6.32 -4.24
N TYR A 32 3.28 7.23 -5.10
CA TYR A 32 2.97 8.61 -4.72
C TYR A 32 1.94 8.67 -3.59
N PHE A 33 0.85 7.89 -3.72
CA PHE A 33 -0.18 7.79 -2.69
C PHE A 33 0.38 7.21 -1.37
N LEU A 34 1.19 6.15 -1.45
CA LEU A 34 1.84 5.54 -0.29
C LEU A 34 2.76 6.52 0.44
N ILE A 35 3.56 7.30 -0.29
CA ILE A 35 4.44 8.32 0.31
C ILE A 35 3.62 9.43 0.98
N LYS A 36 2.52 9.85 0.35
CA LYS A 36 1.62 10.86 0.93
C LYS A 36 0.99 10.36 2.23
N ALA A 37 0.52 9.10 2.26
CA ALA A 37 0.02 8.46 3.47
C ALA A 37 1.12 8.37 4.54
N TYR A 38 2.30 7.87 4.17
CA TYR A 38 3.44 7.71 5.09
C TYR A 38 3.88 9.01 5.75
N LYS A 39 3.92 10.12 4.99
CA LYS A 39 4.31 11.44 5.54
C LYS A 39 3.43 11.88 6.72
N ASN A 40 2.18 11.46 6.75
CA ASN A 40 1.26 11.76 7.86
C ASN A 40 1.57 10.92 9.11
N TYR A 41 2.22 9.77 8.95
CA TYR A 41 2.58 8.83 10.03
C TYR A 41 4.09 8.77 10.32
N LYS A 42 4.85 9.75 9.81
CA LYS A 42 6.29 9.91 9.98
C LYS A 42 6.83 9.68 11.41
N PRO A 43 6.12 10.01 12.52
CA PRO A 43 6.63 9.71 13.86
C PRO A 43 6.64 8.22 14.25
N PHE A 44 5.96 7.34 13.52
CA PHE A 44 5.80 5.93 13.90
C PHE A 44 6.72 4.98 13.15
N PHE A 45 7.05 5.25 11.89
CA PHE A 45 7.82 4.31 11.09
C PHE A 45 9.26 4.78 10.95
N HIS A 46 10.22 4.02 11.50
CA HIS A 46 11.63 4.32 11.36
C HIS A 46 12.10 4.04 9.91
N ASP A 47 12.77 5.02 9.31
CA ASP A 47 12.85 5.24 7.86
C ASP A 47 13.58 4.18 7.00
N PHE A 48 14.39 3.28 7.57
CA PHE A 48 15.34 2.50 6.75
C PHE A 48 14.70 1.32 6.00
N HIS A 49 13.72 0.63 6.59
CA HIS A 49 13.17 -0.61 6.03
C HIS A 49 12.08 -0.40 4.97
N ILE A 50 11.41 0.76 4.97
CA ILE A 50 10.40 1.13 3.96
C ILE A 50 11.05 1.83 2.76
N LEU A 51 12.17 2.52 2.97
CA LEU A 51 12.88 3.23 1.91
C LEU A 51 13.50 2.28 0.87
N ILE A 52 14.00 1.12 1.29
CA ILE A 52 14.65 0.15 0.40
C ILE A 52 13.64 -0.47 -0.59
N PRO A 53 12.49 -1.05 -0.17
CA PRO A 53 11.47 -1.55 -1.08
C PRO A 53 10.87 -0.45 -1.96
N CYS A 54 10.55 0.72 -1.39
CA CYS A 54 10.02 1.85 -2.18
C CYS A 54 11.01 2.33 -3.25
N GLY A 55 12.30 2.38 -2.93
CA GLY A 55 13.35 2.73 -3.89
C GLY A 55 13.47 1.73 -5.03
N LEU A 56 13.43 0.43 -4.73
CA LEU A 56 13.44 -0.63 -5.74
C LEU A 56 12.23 -0.55 -6.68
N VAL A 57 11.02 -0.41 -6.14
CA VAL A 57 9.79 -0.29 -6.93
C VAL A 57 9.81 0.97 -7.81
N THR A 58 10.26 2.10 -7.26
CA THR A 58 10.37 3.36 -8.02
C THR A 58 11.38 3.23 -9.16
N SER A 59 12.54 2.62 -8.90
CA SER A 59 13.58 2.41 -9.91
C SER A 59 13.12 1.47 -11.03
N GLY A 60 12.39 0.39 -10.69
CA GLY A 60 11.79 -0.53 -11.64
C GLY A 60 10.74 0.16 -12.53
N ALA A 61 9.86 0.97 -11.93
CA ALA A 61 8.86 1.73 -12.68
C ALA A 61 9.48 2.70 -13.69
N VAL A 62 10.57 3.40 -13.33
CA VAL A 62 11.30 4.27 -14.26
C VAL A 62 11.90 3.46 -15.42
N LEU A 63 12.49 2.30 -15.14
CA LEU A 63 13.01 1.41 -16.18
C LEU A 63 11.91 0.88 -17.11
N LEU A 64 10.71 0.58 -16.58
CA LEU A 64 9.55 0.20 -17.40
C LEU A 64 9.10 1.32 -18.34
N VAL A 65 9.07 2.58 -17.87
CA VAL A 65 8.74 3.73 -18.72
C VAL A 65 9.76 3.87 -19.86
N ILE A 66 11.05 3.78 -19.55
CA ILE A 66 12.13 3.89 -20.55
C ILE A 66 12.00 2.76 -21.58
N ASN A 67 11.79 1.52 -21.13
CA ASN A 67 11.60 0.38 -22.02
C ASN A 67 10.34 0.55 -22.90
N GLY A 68 9.21 0.99 -22.33
CA GLY A 68 7.99 1.25 -23.09
C GLY A 68 8.18 2.30 -24.20
N LEU A 69 8.85 3.42 -23.89
CA LEU A 69 9.15 4.47 -24.88
C LEU A 69 10.10 3.98 -25.99
N LEU A 70 11.10 3.16 -25.64
CA LEU A 70 12.01 2.54 -26.60
C LEU A 70 11.30 1.54 -27.50
N GLY A 71 10.36 0.74 -26.96
CA GLY A 71 9.60 -0.23 -27.74
C GLY A 71 8.71 0.41 -28.82
N PHE A 72 8.10 1.58 -28.54
CA PHE A 72 7.40 2.37 -29.58
C PHE A 72 8.33 2.81 -30.72
N LYS A 73 9.56 3.23 -30.40
CA LYS A 73 10.56 3.66 -31.40
C LYS A 73 11.09 2.47 -32.21
N ILE A 74 11.39 1.35 -31.56
CA ILE A 74 11.93 0.13 -32.20
C ILE A 74 10.92 -0.47 -33.17
N SER A 75 9.64 -0.49 -32.79
CA SER A 75 8.55 -1.03 -33.61
C SER A 75 8.30 -0.25 -34.92
N ARG A 76 8.78 0.99 -35.03
CA ARG A 76 8.72 1.75 -36.29
C ARG A 76 9.86 1.41 -37.26
N LYS A 77 11.00 0.90 -36.77
CA LYS A 77 12.23 0.72 -37.57
C LYS A 77 12.47 -0.72 -38.06
N ASN A 78 11.47 -1.60 -37.90
CA ASN A 78 11.36 -2.96 -38.45
C ASN A 78 12.69 -3.76 -38.55
N SER A 79 13.48 -3.76 -37.46
CA SER A 79 14.81 -4.38 -37.42
C SER A 79 14.84 -5.50 -36.39
N ARG A 80 15.10 -6.74 -36.85
CA ARG A 80 15.09 -7.95 -36.01
C ARG A 80 16.12 -7.92 -34.87
N CYS A 81 17.31 -7.38 -35.12
CA CYS A 81 18.35 -7.24 -34.10
C CYS A 81 17.90 -6.33 -32.95
N LYS A 82 17.24 -5.20 -33.26
CA LYS A 82 16.73 -4.25 -32.26
C LYS A 82 15.55 -4.82 -31.46
N GLN A 83 14.71 -5.64 -32.10
CA GLN A 83 13.64 -6.36 -31.40
C GLN A 83 14.21 -7.41 -30.43
N GLY A 84 15.28 -8.11 -30.80
CA GLY A 84 15.97 -9.06 -29.91
C GLY A 84 16.57 -8.39 -28.68
N ILE A 85 17.25 -7.25 -28.85
CA ILE A 85 17.81 -6.47 -27.74
C ILE A 85 16.70 -5.99 -26.79
N PHE A 86 15.55 -5.56 -27.32
CA PHE A 86 14.40 -5.18 -26.50
C PHE A 86 13.86 -6.34 -25.65
N MET A 87 13.73 -7.53 -26.24
CA MET A 87 13.30 -8.72 -25.49
C MET A 87 14.29 -9.10 -24.38
N TYR A 88 15.60 -8.94 -24.62
CA TYR A 88 16.61 -9.17 -23.60
C TYR A 88 16.46 -8.23 -22.40
N PHE A 89 16.20 -6.94 -22.63
CA PHE A 89 15.94 -5.99 -21.54
C PHE A 89 14.67 -6.33 -20.76
N ILE A 90 13.61 -6.83 -21.42
CA ILE A 90 12.39 -7.29 -20.73
C ILE A 90 12.70 -8.42 -19.76
N VAL A 91 13.51 -9.41 -20.18
CA VAL A 91 13.89 -10.53 -19.31
C VAL A 91 14.67 -10.04 -18.08
N ILE A 92 15.58 -9.08 -18.26
CA ILE A 92 16.32 -8.48 -17.13
C ILE A 92 15.35 -7.80 -16.15
N VAL A 93 14.41 -7.00 -16.65
CA VAL A 93 13.42 -6.32 -15.78
C VAL A 93 12.55 -7.34 -15.05
N LEU A 94 12.09 -8.40 -15.72
CA LEU A 94 11.33 -9.47 -15.06
C LEU A 94 12.12 -10.16 -13.96
N CYS A 95 13.42 -10.41 -14.15
CA CYS A 95 14.28 -10.97 -13.11
C CYS A 95 14.45 -10.02 -11.92
N LEU A 96 14.60 -8.70 -12.18
CA LEU A 96 14.68 -7.69 -11.13
C LEU A 96 13.38 -7.56 -10.34
N GLU A 97 12.23 -7.56 -11.03
CA GLU A 97 10.91 -7.51 -10.39
C GLU A 97 10.62 -8.78 -9.59
N ALA A 98 10.95 -9.96 -10.12
CA ALA A 98 10.81 -11.22 -9.39
C ALA A 98 11.68 -11.24 -8.12
N SER A 99 12.90 -10.72 -8.21
CA SER A 99 13.79 -10.58 -7.05
C SER A 99 13.24 -9.59 -6.03
N GLY A 100 12.71 -8.45 -6.48
CA GLY A 100 12.05 -7.46 -5.62
C GLY A 100 10.79 -8.00 -4.95
N ALA A 101 9.96 -8.76 -5.67
CA ALA A 101 8.77 -9.42 -5.14
C ALA A 101 9.13 -10.49 -4.11
N ALA A 102 10.14 -11.31 -4.36
CA ALA A 102 10.65 -12.29 -3.39
C ALA A 102 11.17 -11.60 -2.12
N LEU A 103 11.91 -10.50 -2.28
CA LEU A 103 12.41 -9.71 -1.17
C LEU A 103 11.26 -9.10 -0.35
N ALA A 104 10.25 -8.55 -1.02
CA ALA A 104 9.04 -8.03 -0.38
C ALA A 104 8.29 -9.13 0.38
N TYR A 105 8.19 -10.34 -0.16
CA TYR A 105 7.57 -11.49 0.52
C TYR A 105 8.35 -11.90 1.78
N VAL A 106 9.68 -11.95 1.70
CA VAL A 106 10.53 -12.26 2.86
C VAL A 106 10.41 -11.16 3.93
N TYR A 107 10.41 -9.89 3.55
CA TYR A 107 10.24 -8.79 4.51
C TYR A 107 8.81 -8.71 5.07
N LYS A 108 7.79 -9.13 4.33
CA LYS A 108 6.41 -9.27 4.86
C LYS A 108 6.39 -10.23 6.06
N ASN A 109 7.14 -11.33 5.98
CA ASN A 109 7.26 -12.28 7.10
C ASN A 109 8.13 -11.77 8.25
N ARG A 110 8.79 -10.63 8.08
CA ARG A 110 9.60 -9.93 9.09
C ARG A 110 8.91 -8.63 9.55
N LEU A 111 7.58 -8.60 9.50
CA LEU A 111 6.78 -7.43 9.88
C LEU A 111 7.02 -6.99 11.34
N ASP A 112 7.54 -7.87 12.18
CA ASP A 112 7.86 -7.59 13.59
C ASP A 112 8.73 -6.33 13.75
N TYR A 113 9.65 -6.07 12.81
CA TYR A 113 10.49 -4.86 12.85
C TYR A 113 9.72 -3.57 12.51
N VAL A 114 8.64 -3.67 11.74
CA VAL A 114 7.73 -2.56 11.41
C VAL A 114 6.70 -2.35 12.53
N LEU A 115 6.36 -3.40 13.26
CA LEU A 115 5.43 -3.39 14.39
C LEU A 115 6.09 -2.88 15.68
N HIS A 116 7.39 -3.12 15.90
CA HIS A 116 8.10 -2.71 17.11
C HIS A 116 7.98 -1.20 17.45
N PRO A 117 8.03 -0.26 16.49
CA PRO A 117 7.75 1.15 16.75
C PRO A 117 6.29 1.42 17.15
N MET A 118 5.33 0.72 16.54
CA MET A 118 3.92 0.80 16.94
C MET A 118 3.73 0.22 18.34
N GLU A 119 4.34 -0.91 18.66
CA GLU A 119 4.26 -1.55 19.97
C GLU A 119 4.72 -0.61 21.08
N ASN A 120 5.83 0.09 20.87
CA ASN A 120 6.32 1.13 21.79
C ASN A 120 5.35 2.33 21.94
N ALA A 121 4.58 2.65 20.92
CA ALA A 121 3.61 3.73 20.98
C ALA A 121 2.30 3.29 21.67
N PHE A 122 1.87 2.04 21.45
CA PHE A 122 0.78 1.41 22.19
C PHE A 122 1.13 1.26 23.68
N SER A 123 2.37 0.89 24.01
CA SER A 123 2.80 0.74 25.41
C SER A 123 2.89 2.07 26.16
N ARG A 124 3.05 3.19 25.45
CA ARG A 124 3.15 4.55 26.01
C ARG A 124 1.83 5.35 25.94
N TYR A 125 0.74 4.71 25.52
CA TYR A 125 -0.58 5.33 25.42
C TYR A 125 -1.06 5.79 26.82
N ASN A 126 -1.36 7.09 27.00
CA ASN A 126 -1.64 7.70 28.32
C ASN A 126 -2.48 9.01 28.23
N ASP A 127 -3.48 9.03 27.36
CA ASP A 127 -4.49 10.08 27.09
C ASP A 127 -4.02 11.50 26.78
N SER A 128 -2.73 11.73 26.50
CA SER A 128 -2.16 13.10 26.46
C SER A 128 -1.44 13.49 25.16
N THR A 129 -0.57 12.65 24.58
CA THR A 129 0.22 13.02 23.37
C THR A 129 0.44 11.88 22.38
N ALA A 130 0.72 10.65 22.83
CA ALA A 130 0.75 9.46 21.97
C ALA A 130 -0.66 9.08 21.45
N ASP A 131 -1.68 9.46 22.22
CA ASP A 131 -3.07 9.08 22.02
C ASP A 131 -3.68 9.64 20.75
N LYS A 132 -3.39 10.90 20.39
CA LYS A 132 -3.94 11.49 19.17
C LYS A 132 -3.45 10.76 17.93
N THR A 133 -2.19 10.32 17.91
CA THR A 133 -1.63 9.67 16.73
C THR A 133 -2.10 8.22 16.61
N VAL A 134 -2.14 7.44 17.70
CA VAL A 134 -2.71 6.07 17.68
C VAL A 134 -4.20 6.13 17.29
N ASN A 135 -4.95 7.07 17.87
CA ASN A 135 -6.37 7.23 17.57
C ASN A 135 -6.63 7.68 16.13
N ASN A 136 -5.78 8.54 15.57
CA ASN A 136 -5.89 8.95 14.17
C ASN A 136 -5.57 7.79 13.22
N ILE A 137 -4.50 7.03 13.50
CA ILE A 137 -4.13 5.86 12.70
C ILE A 137 -5.28 4.85 12.69
N GLN A 138 -5.85 4.54 13.86
CA GLN A 138 -6.96 3.58 13.99
C GLN A 138 -8.23 4.04 13.25
N LYS A 139 -8.55 5.34 13.32
CA LYS A 139 -9.69 5.92 12.59
C LYS A 139 -9.48 6.00 11.08
N GLU A 140 -8.29 6.37 10.63
CA GLU A 140 -7.97 6.53 9.21
C GLU A 140 -7.79 5.18 8.50
N LEU A 141 -7.22 4.19 9.20
CA LEU A 141 -7.02 2.85 8.66
C LEU A 141 -8.18 1.90 8.99
N GLU A 142 -9.20 2.37 9.72
CA GLU A 142 -10.35 1.56 10.16
C GLU A 142 -9.89 0.24 10.83
N CYS A 143 -8.95 0.35 11.78
CA CYS A 143 -8.31 -0.80 12.45
C CYS A 143 -8.30 -0.66 13.99
N CYS A 144 -8.13 -1.78 14.70
CA CYS A 144 -8.00 -1.79 16.16
C CYS A 144 -6.87 -2.72 16.62
N GLY A 145 -5.92 -2.18 17.39
CA GLY A 145 -4.72 -2.90 17.82
C GLY A 145 -3.64 -3.00 16.72
N LEU A 146 -2.57 -3.74 16.98
CA LEU A 146 -1.49 -3.99 16.01
C LEU A 146 -1.87 -5.13 15.05
N ARG A 147 -2.41 -6.19 15.63
CA ARG A 147 -2.88 -7.40 14.98
C ARG A 147 -4.37 -7.54 15.23
N ASN A 148 -4.81 -7.38 16.47
CA ASN A 148 -6.21 -7.51 16.84
C ASN A 148 -6.55 -6.61 18.04
N TYR A 149 -7.84 -6.40 18.29
CA TYR A 149 -8.31 -5.60 19.44
C TYR A 149 -7.79 -6.15 20.78
N THR A 150 -7.51 -7.45 20.86
CA THR A 150 -6.96 -8.13 22.04
C THR A 150 -5.59 -7.62 22.44
N ASP A 151 -4.85 -6.98 21.52
CA ASP A 151 -3.53 -6.42 21.83
C ASP A 151 -3.63 -5.34 22.91
N TRP A 152 -4.77 -4.65 23.00
CA TRP A 152 -5.03 -3.67 24.06
C TRP A 152 -4.98 -4.29 25.46
N GLU A 153 -5.38 -5.56 25.63
CA GLU A 153 -5.39 -6.23 26.94
C GLU A 153 -4.00 -6.30 27.58
N SER A 154 -2.95 -6.32 26.74
CA SER A 154 -1.56 -6.36 27.19
C SER A 154 -1.05 -5.02 27.72
N THR A 155 -1.69 -3.91 27.34
CA THR A 155 -1.24 -2.54 27.63
C THR A 155 -1.54 -2.11 29.08
N ASP A 156 -0.67 -1.26 29.64
CA ASP A 156 -0.87 -0.74 31.00
C ASP A 156 -2.10 0.16 31.09
N TRP A 157 -2.44 0.87 30.01
CA TRP A 157 -3.66 1.68 29.94
C TRP A 157 -4.91 0.83 30.15
N PHE A 158 -5.02 -0.31 29.46
CA PHE A 158 -6.18 -1.20 29.58
C PHE A 158 -6.32 -1.76 31.00
N LYS A 159 -5.20 -2.17 31.61
CA LYS A 159 -5.16 -2.68 32.99
C LYS A 159 -5.57 -1.62 34.01
N ASN A 160 -5.16 -0.37 33.79
CA ASN A 160 -5.48 0.75 34.69
C ASN A 160 -6.88 1.32 34.49
N SER A 161 -7.46 1.18 33.28
CA SER A 161 -8.78 1.71 32.94
C SER A 161 -9.93 0.91 33.59
N GLY A 162 -9.73 -0.39 33.87
CA GLY A 162 -10.65 -1.22 34.65
C GLY A 162 -12.03 -1.52 34.01
N ASN A 163 -12.30 -0.97 32.82
CA ASN A 163 -13.62 -1.00 32.18
C ASN A 163 -13.78 -2.03 31.05
N TYR A 164 -12.80 -2.92 30.84
CA TYR A 164 -12.80 -3.90 29.72
C TYR A 164 -13.15 -3.27 28.36
N SER A 165 -12.63 -2.06 28.13
CA SER A 165 -12.94 -1.24 26.98
C SER A 165 -11.68 -0.82 26.24
N VAL A 166 -11.73 -0.82 24.91
CA VAL A 166 -10.70 -0.24 24.03
C VAL A 166 -11.04 1.22 23.72
N PRO A 167 -10.08 2.03 23.22
CA PRO A 167 -10.35 3.40 22.84
C PRO A 167 -11.46 3.51 21.79
N GLU A 168 -12.24 4.60 21.83
CA GLU A 168 -13.33 4.84 20.87
C GLU A 168 -12.86 4.95 19.41
N SER A 169 -11.57 5.18 19.17
CA SER A 169 -10.95 5.11 17.84
C SER A 169 -11.05 3.74 17.19
N CYS A 170 -11.21 2.67 17.98
CA CYS A 170 -11.45 1.32 17.49
C CYS A 170 -12.90 1.06 17.06
N CYS A 171 -13.84 1.98 17.33
CA CYS A 171 -15.24 1.79 17.01
C CYS A 171 -15.52 1.94 15.52
N ASN A 172 -16.24 0.97 14.97
CA ASN A 172 -16.69 1.02 13.60
C ASN A 172 -17.83 2.03 13.44
N VAL A 173 -17.61 3.02 12.58
CA VAL A 173 -18.55 4.14 12.33
C VAL A 173 -19.87 3.71 11.69
N THR A 174 -19.99 2.46 11.24
CA THR A 174 -21.27 1.92 10.73
C THR A 174 -22.30 1.70 11.84
N PHE A 175 -21.88 1.65 13.11
CA PHE A 175 -22.78 1.46 14.25
C PHE A 175 -23.14 2.81 14.87
N VAL A 176 -24.44 2.99 15.19
CA VAL A 176 -24.98 4.22 15.77
C VAL A 176 -24.43 4.50 17.18
N SER A 177 -24.11 3.43 17.92
CA SER A 177 -23.49 3.53 19.24
C SER A 177 -22.40 2.46 19.41
N CYS A 178 -21.21 2.91 19.77
CA CYS A 178 -20.10 2.06 20.15
C CYS A 178 -19.33 2.74 21.29
N SER A 179 -19.18 2.01 22.40
CA SER A 179 -18.50 2.48 23.61
C SER A 179 -17.13 1.80 23.80
N GLY A 180 -16.62 1.12 22.76
CA GLY A 180 -15.35 0.38 22.83
C GLY A 180 -15.38 -0.87 23.72
N ASN A 181 -16.55 -1.34 24.15
CA ASN A 181 -16.64 -2.47 25.08
C ASN A 181 -16.32 -3.80 24.38
N LEU A 182 -15.44 -4.60 24.97
CA LEU A 182 -15.03 -5.90 24.43
C LEU A 182 -16.18 -6.92 24.35
N THR A 183 -17.22 -6.78 25.19
CA THR A 183 -18.44 -7.60 25.08
C THR A 183 -19.20 -7.37 23.77
N GLU A 184 -19.01 -6.21 23.14
CA GLU A 184 -19.58 -5.85 21.85
C GLU A 184 -18.50 -5.84 20.75
N ALA A 185 -17.54 -6.78 20.78
CA ALA A 185 -16.41 -6.83 19.85
C ALA A 185 -16.82 -6.78 18.36
N ILE A 186 -18.05 -7.19 18.01
CA ILE A 186 -18.60 -7.11 16.66
C ILE A 186 -18.69 -5.66 16.12
N LYS A 187 -18.69 -4.66 17.01
CA LYS A 187 -18.74 -3.23 16.68
C LYS A 187 -17.35 -2.60 16.52
N LEU A 188 -16.28 -3.36 16.75
CA LEU A 188 -14.91 -2.89 16.64
C LEU A 188 -14.34 -3.15 15.25
N TYR A 189 -13.36 -2.33 14.85
CA TYR A 189 -12.54 -2.62 13.69
C TYR A 189 -11.68 -3.87 13.92
N HIS A 190 -11.50 -4.68 12.89
CA HIS A 190 -10.68 -5.90 12.90
C HIS A 190 -9.33 -5.70 12.17
N GLU A 191 -8.49 -6.74 12.19
CA GLU A 191 -7.04 -6.73 11.92
C GLU A 191 -6.53 -5.77 10.82
N ILE A 192 -5.35 -5.16 11.07
CA ILE A 192 -4.57 -4.37 10.10
C ILE A 192 -4.15 -5.21 8.87
N LEU A 193 -3.96 -6.53 9.05
CA LEU A 193 -3.38 -7.39 8.02
C LEU A 193 -4.29 -7.57 6.78
N ALA A 194 -5.61 -7.51 6.96
CA ALA A 194 -6.57 -7.54 5.86
C ALA A 194 -6.42 -6.32 4.93
N ALA A 195 -5.98 -5.18 5.47
CA ALA A 195 -5.85 -3.93 4.75
C ALA A 195 -4.63 -3.89 3.81
N VAL A 196 -3.53 -4.56 4.19
CA VAL A 196 -2.28 -4.64 3.40
C VAL A 196 -2.28 -5.84 2.45
N GLY A 197 -2.96 -6.93 2.80
CA GLY A 197 -2.98 -8.18 2.03
C GLY A 197 -3.84 -8.13 0.75
N ASP A 198 -4.99 -7.46 0.80
CA ASP A 198 -5.99 -7.60 -0.27
C ASP A 198 -5.96 -6.47 -1.31
N GLY A 199 -5.08 -5.46 -1.15
CA GLY A 199 -5.16 -4.24 -1.97
C GLY A 199 -6.49 -3.46 -1.79
N VAL A 200 -7.35 -3.91 -0.87
CA VAL A 200 -8.70 -3.39 -0.64
C VAL A 200 -8.68 -1.97 -0.04
N LEU A 201 -7.59 -1.54 0.59
CA LEU A 201 -7.43 -0.12 0.96
C LEU A 201 -7.42 0.82 -0.27
N MET A 202 -6.97 0.36 -1.45
CA MET A 202 -7.10 1.16 -2.68
C MET A 202 -8.51 1.12 -3.28
N VAL A 203 -9.30 0.08 -2.97
CA VAL A 203 -10.66 -0.08 -3.49
C VAL A 203 -11.68 0.62 -2.58
N ARG A 204 -11.47 0.67 -1.26
CA ARG A 204 -12.47 1.18 -0.32
C ARG A 204 -12.57 2.70 -0.26
N ASN A 205 -11.50 3.47 -0.52
CA ASN A 205 -11.57 4.94 -0.40
C ASN A 205 -10.83 5.76 -1.48
N PRO A 206 -11.10 5.58 -2.80
CA PRO A 206 -10.79 6.61 -3.80
C PRO A 206 -11.88 7.71 -3.90
N PHE A 207 -13.05 7.55 -3.26
CA PHE A 207 -14.23 8.40 -3.48
C PHE A 207 -14.67 9.31 -2.32
N ARG A 208 -14.04 9.25 -1.13
CA ARG A 208 -14.52 10.07 0.01
C ARG A 208 -14.03 11.52 -0.01
N ASP A 209 -13.10 11.88 -0.90
CA ASP A 209 -12.67 13.27 -1.13
C ASP A 209 -13.57 14.01 -2.15
N PHE A 210 -14.43 13.29 -2.89
CA PHE A 210 -15.40 13.94 -3.80
C PHE A 210 -16.67 14.42 -3.07
N ARG A 211 -16.93 13.92 -1.85
CA ARG A 211 -18.17 14.22 -1.12
C ARG A 211 -18.12 15.49 -0.27
N ILE A 212 -17.02 16.25 -0.30
CA ILE A 212 -16.92 17.57 0.36
C ILE A 212 -17.43 18.69 -0.59
N LEU A 213 -17.65 18.43 -1.88
CA LEU A 213 -18.19 19.42 -2.82
C LEU A 213 -19.71 19.36 -3.07
N ASP A 214 -20.44 18.37 -2.53
CA ASP A 214 -21.90 18.24 -2.71
C ASP A 214 -22.74 18.57 -1.46
N SER A 215 -22.12 18.99 -0.35
CA SER A 215 -22.85 19.33 0.90
C SER A 215 -23.24 20.81 1.01
N GLY A 216 -23.14 21.56 -0.08
CA GLY A 216 -23.47 22.99 -0.13
C GLY A 216 -24.41 23.31 -1.28
N VAL A 217 -25.63 22.78 -1.23
CA VAL A 217 -26.89 23.32 -1.82
C VAL A 217 -27.97 22.24 -1.60
N PHE A 218 -29.11 22.67 -1.03
CA PHE A 218 -30.29 21.89 -0.59
C PHE A 218 -30.29 21.40 0.87
N ALA A 219 -30.19 22.34 1.82
CA ALA A 219 -31.30 22.76 2.69
C ALA A 219 -30.83 23.93 3.56
#